data_AF-A0A7M3N2R9-F1
#
_entry.id   AF-A0A7M3N2R9-F1
#
_cell.length_a   1.000
_cell.length_b   1.000
_cell.length_c   1.000
_cell.angle_alpha   90.00
_cell.angle_beta   90.00
_cell.angle_gamma   90.00
#
_symmetry.space_group_name_H-M   'P 1'
#
loop_
_entity.id
_entity.type
_entity.pdbx_description
1 polymer ?
#
loop_
_entity_poly.entity_id
_entity_poly.type
_entity_poly.pdbx_seq_one_letter_code
_entity_poly.pdbx_strand_id
1 'polypeptide(L)'
;MTYYTIYLEAKGVDLFSDFIERCSKKHPDELEQLKRWLERIGSEYGAEERYFRNEAFLGGDAKALPPPKGVSPIRKTKYIEDGNNLRLYCMVFNRHNVFLFNGATKTANKAQDCDNVYPHFLLANQLCRLIHTATVKKDIRIKDGQLEIDDDFYLEIK
;
A
#
# COMPACT_ATOMS: atom_id res chain seq x y z
N MET A 1 8.16 1.21 -12.94
CA MET A 1 7.32 0.48 -11.99
C MET A 1 5.92 1.09 -12.06
N THR A 2 4.88 0.29 -11.92
CA THR A 2 3.50 0.74 -12.03
C THR A 2 2.81 0.59 -10.67
N TYR A 3 2.16 1.67 -10.24
CA TYR A 3 1.33 1.69 -9.06
C TYR A 3 -0.13 1.59 -9.48
N TYR A 4 -0.84 0.62 -8.93
CA TYR A 4 -2.27 0.43 -9.10
C TYR A 4 -2.99 0.84 -7.83
N THR A 5 -4.27 1.16 -7.91
CA THR A 5 -5.13 1.31 -6.74
C THR A 5 -6.49 0.69 -7.01
N ILE A 6 -7.32 0.56 -5.98
CA ILE A 6 -8.65 -0.02 -6.08
C ILE A 6 -9.67 1.10 -6.01
N TYR A 7 -10.56 1.16 -7.00
CA TYR A 7 -11.74 1.99 -6.98
C TYR A 7 -12.85 1.30 -6.18
N LEU A 8 -13.41 1.99 -5.18
CA LEU A 8 -14.55 1.49 -4.42
C LEU A 8 -15.83 2.11 -4.99
N GLU A 9 -16.54 1.36 -5.84
CA GLU A 9 -17.79 1.82 -6.48
C GLU A 9 -18.81 2.33 -5.46
N ALA A 10 -19.02 1.58 -4.37
CA ALA A 10 -19.98 1.94 -3.32
C ALA A 10 -19.70 3.30 -2.66
N LYS A 11 -18.46 3.79 -2.74
CA LYS A 11 -18.04 5.09 -2.19
C LYS A 11 -17.71 6.13 -3.26
N GLY A 12 -17.69 5.74 -4.53
CA GLY A 12 -17.32 6.60 -5.65
C GLY A 12 -15.87 7.12 -5.59
N VAL A 13 -14.95 6.43 -4.91
CA VAL A 13 -13.58 6.92 -4.65
C VAL A 13 -12.55 5.81 -4.75
N ASP A 14 -11.36 6.13 -5.24
CA ASP A 14 -10.20 5.25 -5.17
C ASP A 14 -9.48 5.33 -3.83
N LEU A 15 -9.02 4.17 -3.35
CA LEU A 15 -8.46 4.03 -2.01
C LEU A 15 -7.24 4.92 -1.76
N PHE A 16 -6.39 5.08 -2.78
CA PHE A 16 -5.18 5.87 -2.64
C PHE A 16 -5.47 7.36 -2.66
N SER A 17 -6.34 7.86 -3.53
CA SER A 17 -6.71 9.29 -3.53
C SER A 17 -7.45 9.69 -2.26
N ASP A 18 -8.33 8.83 -1.72
CA ASP A 18 -8.92 9.06 -0.40
C ASP A 18 -7.85 9.21 0.69
N PHE A 19 -6.83 8.34 0.69
CA PHE A 19 -5.69 8.46 1.60
C PHE A 19 -4.95 9.78 1.41
N ILE A 20 -4.60 10.15 0.17
CA ILE A 20 -3.90 11.41 -0.14
C ILE A 20 -4.72 12.61 0.32
N GLU A 21 -6.02 12.66 0.05
CA GLU A 21 -6.86 13.79 0.43
C GLU A 21 -6.94 13.94 1.95
N ARG A 22 -7.18 12.85 2.68
CA ARG A 22 -7.28 12.89 4.15
C ARG A 22 -5.95 13.26 4.81
N CYS A 23 -4.85 12.69 4.32
CA CYS A 23 -3.53 12.91 4.91
C CYS A 23 -2.91 14.24 4.50
N SER A 24 -3.18 14.78 3.31
CA SER A 24 -2.64 16.09 2.89
C SER A 24 -3.15 17.23 3.78
N LYS A 25 -4.38 17.12 4.28
CA LYS A 25 -4.98 18.11 5.20
C LYS A 25 -4.44 18.03 6.63
N LYS A 26 -4.09 16.82 7.10
CA LYS A 26 -3.75 16.55 8.52
C LYS A 26 -2.26 16.36 8.78
N HIS A 27 -1.55 15.77 7.83
CA HIS A 27 -0.16 15.31 7.97
C HIS A 27 0.64 15.55 6.67
N PRO A 28 0.70 16.81 6.16
CA PRO A 28 1.30 17.09 4.85
C PRO A 28 2.78 16.69 4.77
N ASP A 29 3.57 16.93 5.82
CA ASP A 29 5.01 16.62 5.83
C ASP A 29 5.27 15.10 5.83
N GLU A 30 4.53 14.34 6.65
CA GLU A 30 4.63 12.88 6.66
C GLU A 30 4.17 12.29 5.32
N LEU A 31 3.14 12.89 4.70
CA LEU A 31 2.67 12.44 3.40
C LEU A 31 3.71 12.69 2.30
N GLU A 32 4.35 13.85 2.32
CA GLU A 32 5.42 14.21 1.38
C GLU A 32 6.61 13.25 1.51
N GLN A 33 7.01 12.91 2.74
CA GLN A 33 8.03 11.88 2.97
C GLN A 33 7.63 10.51 2.39
N LEU A 34 6.35 10.12 2.56
CA LEU A 34 5.84 8.86 2.04
C LEU A 34 5.84 8.84 0.51
N LYS A 35 5.47 9.95 -0.13
CA LYS A 35 5.55 10.12 -1.59
C LYS A 35 6.98 9.99 -2.11
N ARG A 36 7.96 10.57 -1.41
CA ARG A 36 9.38 10.40 -1.76
C ARG A 36 9.85 8.96 -1.65
N TRP A 37 9.34 8.18 -0.70
CA TRP A 37 9.62 6.73 -0.67
C TRP A 37 9.02 6.01 -1.87
N LEU A 38 7.76 6.28 -2.21
CA LEU A 38 7.13 5.70 -3.41
C LEU A 38 7.91 6.06 -4.68
N GLU A 39 8.31 7.33 -4.82
CA GLU A 39 9.09 7.78 -5.98
C GLU A 39 10.39 6.99 -6.11
N ARG A 40 11.21 6.94 -5.05
CA ARG A 40 12.52 6.26 -5.10
C ARG A 40 12.40 4.75 -5.26
N ILE A 41 11.45 4.11 -4.59
CA ILE A 41 11.20 2.67 -4.80
C ILE A 41 10.81 2.45 -6.27
N GLY A 42 9.98 3.32 -6.86
CA GLY A 42 9.52 3.17 -8.24
C GLY A 42 10.55 3.48 -9.31
N SER A 43 11.47 4.43 -9.06
CA SER A 43 12.44 4.91 -10.04
C SER A 43 13.83 4.29 -9.92
N GLU A 44 14.31 3.97 -8.70
CA GLU A 44 15.70 3.56 -8.46
C GLU A 44 15.85 2.07 -8.12
N TYR A 45 14.90 1.48 -7.38
CA TYR A 45 15.11 0.17 -6.76
C TYR A 45 14.22 -0.95 -7.31
N GLY A 46 12.96 -0.63 -7.64
CA GLY A 46 11.89 -1.59 -7.80
C GLY A 46 11.29 -2.03 -6.45
N ALA A 47 10.15 -2.69 -6.50
CA ALA A 47 9.39 -3.11 -5.31
C ALA A 47 9.98 -4.34 -4.63
N GLU A 48 11.16 -4.20 -4.02
CA GLU A 48 11.75 -5.24 -3.19
C GLU A 48 11.10 -5.27 -1.81
N GLU A 49 10.73 -6.46 -1.33
CA GLU A 49 9.97 -6.65 -0.09
C GLU A 49 10.60 -5.98 1.14
N ARG A 50 11.94 -5.91 1.22
CA ARG A 50 12.65 -5.27 2.34
C ARG A 50 12.24 -3.82 2.58
N TYR A 51 11.78 -3.11 1.55
CA TYR A 51 11.32 -1.73 1.65
C TYR A 51 9.90 -1.59 2.19
N PHE A 52 9.20 -2.69 2.44
CA PHE A 52 7.83 -2.70 2.90
C PHE A 52 7.71 -3.45 4.23
N ARG A 53 6.88 -2.94 5.13
CA ARG A 53 6.59 -3.61 6.40
C ARG A 53 5.66 -4.77 6.15
N ASN A 54 5.95 -5.92 6.75
CA ASN A 54 5.01 -7.04 6.75
C ASN A 54 3.82 -6.72 7.65
N GLU A 55 2.62 -6.72 7.08
CA GLU A 55 1.33 -6.49 7.74
C GLU A 55 0.33 -7.62 7.37
N ALA A 56 0.86 -8.79 7.00
CA ALA A 56 0.08 -9.96 6.63
C ALA A 56 -0.80 -10.46 7.80
N PHE A 57 -2.06 -10.76 7.49
CA PHE A 57 -3.04 -11.20 8.49
C PHE A 57 -4.14 -12.08 7.87
N LEU A 58 -4.52 -13.15 8.58
CA LEU A 58 -5.56 -14.11 8.18
C LEU A 58 -5.45 -14.54 6.71
N GLY A 59 -4.24 -14.94 6.29
CA GLY A 59 -3.95 -15.40 4.93
C GLY A 59 -3.89 -14.31 3.86
N GLY A 60 -4.01 -13.03 4.22
CA GLY A 60 -3.63 -11.92 3.35
C GLY A 60 -2.13 -11.66 3.40
N ASP A 61 -1.58 -11.05 2.35
CA ASP A 61 -0.16 -10.67 2.25
C ASP A 61 -0.01 -9.13 2.17
N ALA A 62 -0.79 -8.41 2.98
CA ALA A 62 -0.69 -6.96 3.01
C ALA A 62 0.70 -6.55 3.53
N LYS A 63 1.24 -5.51 2.90
CA LYS A 63 2.42 -4.81 3.35
C LYS A 63 2.08 -3.35 3.65
N ALA A 64 3.06 -2.57 4.09
CA ALA A 64 2.87 -1.14 4.23
C ALA A 64 4.14 -0.30 4.10
N LEU A 65 3.95 0.95 3.73
CA LEU A 65 4.91 2.04 3.90
C LEU A 65 4.50 2.89 5.11
N PRO A 66 5.44 3.52 5.83
CA PRO A 66 6.88 3.65 5.57
C PRO A 66 7.65 2.33 5.65
N PRO A 67 8.86 2.20 5.07
CA PRO A 67 9.74 1.05 5.29
C PRO A 67 10.00 0.81 6.80
N PRO A 68 10.40 -0.42 7.18
CA PRO A 68 10.87 -0.71 8.54
C PRO A 68 12.01 0.24 8.96
N LYS A 69 12.12 0.50 10.28
CA LYS A 69 13.24 1.31 10.81
C LYS A 69 14.57 0.69 10.38
N GLY A 70 15.50 1.51 9.90
CA GLY A 70 16.82 1.06 9.44
C GLY A 70 16.89 0.55 7.99
N VAL A 71 15.76 0.41 7.29
CA VAL A 71 15.71 -0.10 5.90
C VAL A 71 15.31 1.00 4.89
N SER A 72 15.49 2.28 5.27
CA SER A 72 15.09 3.41 4.43
C SER A 72 15.94 3.48 3.14
N PRO A 73 15.32 3.45 1.94
CA PRO A 73 16.02 3.76 0.69
C PRO A 73 16.49 5.22 0.66
N ILE A 74 15.86 6.07 1.48
CA ILE A 74 16.33 7.43 1.79
C ILE A 74 17.42 7.35 2.86
N ARG A 75 18.69 7.25 2.43
CA ARG A 75 19.87 7.38 3.30
C ARG A 75 19.75 8.66 4.15
N LYS A 76 19.91 8.51 5.48
CA LYS A 76 20.06 9.55 6.52
C LYS A 76 19.97 10.98 5.98
N THR A 77 18.77 11.46 5.69
CA THR A 77 18.51 12.89 5.72
C THR A 77 18.15 13.21 7.18
N LYS A 78 18.56 14.38 7.64
CA LYS A 78 18.32 14.92 9.00
C LYS A 78 16.83 15.00 9.39
N TYR A 79 15.92 14.57 8.50
CA TYR A 79 14.47 14.59 8.59
C TYR A 79 13.83 13.21 8.83
N ILE A 80 14.62 12.12 8.87
CA ILE A 80 14.12 10.73 8.99
C ILE A 80 14.23 10.19 10.42
N GLU A 81 14.81 10.96 11.34
CA GLU A 81 14.99 10.53 12.73
C GLU A 81 13.67 10.58 13.53
N ASP A 82 12.73 11.45 13.15
CA ASP A 82 11.38 11.47 13.72
C ASP A 82 10.40 10.68 12.85
N GLY A 83 9.84 9.64 13.44
CA GLY A 83 9.06 8.61 12.74
C GLY A 83 7.86 9.14 11.99
N ASN A 84 7.71 8.68 10.74
CA ASN A 84 6.47 8.82 9.98
C ASN A 84 5.41 7.89 10.56
N ASN A 85 4.35 8.45 11.12
CA ASN A 85 3.27 7.69 11.73
C ASN A 85 2.17 7.32 10.73
N LEU A 86 2.18 7.87 9.51
CA LEU A 86 1.29 7.39 8.46
C LEU A 86 1.58 5.93 8.15
N ARG A 87 0.53 5.23 7.75
CA ARG A 87 0.61 3.86 7.30
C ARG A 87 -0.16 3.72 6.01
N LEU A 88 0.54 3.68 4.88
CA LEU A 88 -0.04 3.35 3.59
C LEU A 88 0.04 1.83 3.40
N TYR A 89 -1.12 1.15 3.43
CA TYR A 89 -1.17 -0.27 3.14
C TYR A 89 -1.08 -0.52 1.63
N CYS A 90 -0.42 -1.61 1.27
CA CYS A 90 -0.19 -1.98 -0.12
C CYS A 90 -0.02 -3.48 -0.28
N MET A 91 0.03 -3.95 -1.53
CA MET A 91 0.46 -5.29 -1.90
C MET A 91 1.62 -5.17 -2.90
N VAL A 92 2.76 -5.78 -2.58
CA VAL A 92 3.84 -5.96 -3.54
C VAL A 92 3.45 -7.14 -4.42
N PHE A 93 2.97 -6.87 -5.64
CA PHE A 93 2.49 -7.93 -6.53
C PHE A 93 3.65 -8.61 -7.25
N ASN A 94 4.59 -7.80 -7.75
CA ASN A 94 5.89 -8.23 -8.22
C ASN A 94 6.87 -7.03 -8.15
N ARG A 95 8.11 -7.21 -8.61
CA ARG A 95 9.13 -6.14 -8.58
C ARG A 95 8.73 -4.88 -9.36
N HIS A 96 7.82 -4.99 -10.33
CA HIS A 96 7.37 -3.93 -11.22
C HIS A 96 5.97 -3.40 -10.91
N ASN A 97 5.16 -4.09 -10.12
CA ASN A 97 3.75 -3.75 -9.87
C ASN A 97 3.44 -3.76 -8.37
N VAL A 98 2.87 -2.66 -7.87
CA VAL A 98 2.43 -2.53 -6.47
C VAL A 98 1.00 -1.99 -6.46
N PHE A 99 0.12 -2.65 -5.70
CA PHE A 99 -1.21 -2.10 -5.42
C PHE A 99 -1.13 -1.23 -4.17
N LEU A 100 -1.45 0.05 -4.30
CA LEU A 100 -1.63 1.00 -3.20
C LEU A 100 -3.09 1.00 -2.78
N PHE A 101 -3.32 0.74 -1.50
CA PHE A 101 -4.65 0.74 -0.92
C PHE A 101 -4.87 2.07 -0.20
N ASN A 102 -5.32 1.99 1.04
CA ASN A 102 -5.61 3.13 1.89
C ASN A 102 -4.75 3.06 3.16
N GLY A 103 -4.96 3.96 4.09
CA GLY A 103 -4.12 4.13 5.26
C GLY A 103 -4.66 5.16 6.23
N ALA A 104 -3.94 5.32 7.34
CA ALA A 104 -4.19 6.39 8.28
C ALA A 104 -2.96 6.61 9.17
N THR A 105 -3.05 7.57 10.07
CA THR A 105 -2.07 7.82 11.11
C THR A 105 -2.16 6.74 12.18
N LYS A 106 -1.05 6.04 12.42
CA LYS A 106 -0.93 5.01 13.43
C LYS A 106 -0.64 5.65 14.78
N THR A 107 -1.49 5.37 15.76
CA THR A 107 -1.41 5.91 17.13
C THR A 107 -1.11 4.85 18.18
N ALA A 108 -1.08 3.56 17.82
CA ALA A 108 -0.73 2.46 18.72
C ALA A 108 0.44 1.63 18.17
N ASN A 109 1.00 0.76 19.01
CA ASN A 109 2.15 -0.08 18.63
C ASN A 109 1.79 -1.14 17.59
N LYS A 110 0.60 -1.76 17.68
CA LYS A 110 0.10 -2.73 16.69
C LYS A 110 -1.03 -2.12 15.86
N ALA A 111 -1.16 -2.55 14.61
CA ALA A 111 -2.28 -2.12 13.75
C ALA A 111 -3.64 -2.61 14.28
N GLN A 112 -3.65 -3.80 14.89
CA GLN A 112 -4.83 -4.42 15.52
C GLN A 112 -5.39 -3.63 16.71
N ASP A 113 -4.53 -2.85 17.37
CA ASP A 113 -4.87 -2.06 18.56
C ASP A 113 -5.06 -0.57 18.23
N CYS A 114 -5.17 -0.21 16.93
CA CYS A 114 -5.22 1.18 16.48
C CYS A 114 -6.46 1.42 15.62
N ASP A 115 -7.48 2.03 16.22
CA ASP A 115 -8.78 2.31 15.59
C ASP A 115 -8.67 3.03 14.25
N ASN A 116 -7.67 3.91 14.09
CA ASN A 116 -7.45 4.66 12.86
C ASN A 116 -7.02 3.77 11.70
N VAL A 117 -6.09 2.83 11.92
CA VAL A 117 -5.50 2.03 10.84
C VAL A 117 -6.12 0.64 10.74
N TYR A 118 -6.79 0.16 11.78
CA TYR A 118 -7.34 -1.20 11.84
C TYR A 118 -8.35 -1.49 10.71
N PRO A 119 -9.32 -0.61 10.39
CA PRO A 119 -10.23 -0.86 9.28
C PRO A 119 -9.49 -0.94 7.93
N HIS A 120 -8.50 -0.07 7.71
CA HIS A 120 -7.69 -0.07 6.49
C HIS A 120 -6.77 -1.29 6.40
N PHE A 121 -6.25 -1.77 7.53
CA PHE A 121 -5.44 -2.98 7.65
C PHE A 121 -6.25 -4.24 7.29
N LEU A 122 -7.47 -4.37 7.82
CA LEU A 122 -8.36 -5.49 7.51
C LEU A 122 -8.74 -5.49 6.03
N LEU A 123 -9.14 -4.33 5.50
CA LEU A 123 -9.49 -4.18 4.09
C LEU A 123 -8.31 -4.53 3.17
N ALA A 124 -7.11 -4.05 3.48
CA ALA A 124 -5.91 -4.37 2.71
C ALA A 124 -5.65 -5.87 2.65
N ASN A 125 -5.73 -6.57 3.79
CA ASN A 125 -5.54 -8.02 3.83
C ASN A 125 -6.65 -8.77 3.09
N GLN A 126 -7.90 -8.31 3.14
CA GLN A 126 -8.99 -8.87 2.36
C GLN A 126 -8.75 -8.69 0.85
N LEU A 127 -8.35 -7.50 0.42
CA LEU A 127 -8.02 -7.21 -0.98
C LEU A 127 -6.86 -8.07 -1.48
N CYS A 128 -5.80 -8.24 -0.68
CA CYS A 128 -4.70 -9.14 -1.04
C CYS A 128 -5.18 -10.57 -1.32
N ARG A 129 -6.09 -11.11 -0.51
CA ARG A 129 -6.66 -12.45 -0.75
C ARG A 129 -7.49 -12.51 -2.02
N LEU A 130 -8.26 -11.47 -2.31
CA LEU A 130 -9.09 -11.38 -3.51
C LEU A 130 -8.21 -11.28 -4.77
N ILE A 131 -7.19 -10.41 -4.77
CA ILE A 131 -6.22 -10.26 -5.86
C ILE A 131 -5.44 -11.57 -6.08
N HIS A 132 -5.00 -12.22 -5.01
CA HIS A 132 -4.33 -13.51 -5.11
C HIS A 132 -5.25 -14.57 -5.72
N THR A 133 -6.51 -14.63 -5.28
CA THR A 133 -7.51 -15.55 -5.82
C THR A 133 -7.74 -15.31 -7.32
N ALA A 134 -7.90 -14.06 -7.73
CA ALA A 134 -8.06 -13.66 -9.13
C ALA A 134 -6.82 -14.01 -9.97
N THR A 135 -5.63 -13.91 -9.39
CA THR A 135 -4.37 -14.31 -10.04
C THR A 135 -4.31 -15.83 -10.25
N VAL A 136 -4.69 -16.62 -9.24
CA VAL A 136 -4.77 -18.09 -9.35
C VAL A 136 -5.79 -18.52 -10.41
N LYS A 137 -6.93 -17.82 -10.50
CA LYS A 137 -7.95 -18.04 -11.52
C LYS A 137 -7.56 -17.54 -12.91
N LYS A 138 -6.45 -16.80 -13.02
CA LYS A 138 -5.96 -16.16 -14.25
C LYS A 138 -6.87 -15.05 -14.77
N ASP A 139 -7.66 -14.44 -13.89
CA ASP A 139 -8.40 -13.20 -14.16
C ASP A 139 -7.44 -12.00 -14.12
N ILE A 140 -6.40 -12.09 -13.27
CA ILE A 140 -5.26 -11.16 -13.24
C ILE A 140 -4.02 -11.91 -13.72
N ARG A 141 -3.28 -11.33 -14.67
CA ARG A 141 -2.07 -11.91 -15.24
C ARG A 141 -0.90 -10.93 -15.23
N ILE A 142 0.30 -11.47 -15.42
CA ILE A 142 1.50 -10.69 -15.67
C ILE A 142 1.95 -10.98 -17.10
N LYS A 143 2.11 -9.94 -17.90
CA LYS A 143 2.67 -10.01 -19.25
C LYS A 143 3.71 -8.92 -19.41
N ASP A 144 4.92 -9.31 -19.84
CA ASP A 144 6.07 -8.39 -19.97
C ASP A 144 6.35 -7.56 -18.71
N GLY A 145 6.10 -8.16 -17.54
CA GLY A 145 6.27 -7.52 -16.23
C GLY A 145 5.14 -6.56 -15.83
N GLN A 146 4.12 -6.35 -16.66
CA GLN A 146 2.96 -5.49 -16.38
C GLN A 146 1.73 -6.31 -16.02
N LEU A 147 0.79 -5.70 -15.29
CA LEU A 147 -0.52 -6.28 -15.02
C LEU A 147 -1.34 -6.33 -16.31
N GLU A 148 -1.89 -7.50 -16.63
CA GLU A 148 -2.89 -7.69 -17.69
C GLU A 148 -4.19 -8.13 -17.01
N ILE A 149 -5.26 -7.36 -17.23
CA ILE A 149 -6.56 -7.49 -16.58
C ILE A 149 -7.63 -6.90 -17.51
N ASP A 150 -8.84 -7.45 -17.49
CA ASP A 150 -9.96 -6.92 -18.29
C ASP A 150 -10.44 -5.57 -17.70
N ASP A 151 -10.88 -4.66 -18.58
CA ASP A 151 -11.29 -3.30 -18.19
C ASP A 151 -12.54 -3.28 -17.29
N ASP A 152 -13.38 -4.30 -17.37
CA ASP A 152 -14.61 -4.48 -16.58
C ASP A 152 -14.42 -5.41 -15.37
N PHE A 153 -13.17 -5.79 -15.06
CA PHE A 153 -12.89 -6.65 -13.92
C PHE A 153 -13.18 -5.95 -12.58
N TYR A 154 -13.92 -6.64 -11.72
CA TYR A 154 -14.22 -6.19 -10.35
C TYR A 154 -13.92 -7.27 -9.33
N LEU A 155 -13.63 -6.83 -8.10
CA LEU A 155 -13.48 -7.69 -6.92
C LEU A 155 -14.70 -7.54 -6.03
N GLU A 156 -15.34 -8.65 -5.69
CA GLU A 156 -16.46 -8.64 -4.74
C GLU A 156 -15.95 -8.78 -3.29
N ILE A 157 -16.26 -7.78 -2.48
CA ILE A 157 -15.97 -7.76 -1.04
C ILE A 157 -17.20 -8.28 -0.31
N LYS A 158 -17.07 -9.43 0.34
CA LYS A 158 -18.08 -10.02 1.22
C LYS A 158 -18.00 -9.46 2.63
#